data_AF-A0A356TBX7-F1
#
_entry.id   AF-A0A356TBX7-F1
#
_cell.length_a   1.000
_cell.length_b   1.000
_cell.length_c   1.000
_cell.angle_alpha   90.00
_cell.angle_beta   90.00
_cell.angle_gamma   90.00
#
_symmetry.space_group_name_H-M   'P 1'
#
loop_
_entity.id
_entity.type
_entity.pdbx_description
1 polymer ?
#
loop_
_entity_poly.entity_id
_entity_poly.type
_entity_poly.pdbx_seq_one_letter_code
_entity_poly.pdbx_strand_id
1 'polypeptide(L)'
;MSALILTVSSGVGPIEARQFVRRLADALEREVEARGLALEGSVVHGPTDAPRSVDLLVFGPRAAVESLLGTHTLVQRSARRGKRDRKRWFAGVTCAASVEEAERIDPTEVRFETCRAGGAGGQHVNKTESA
;
A
#
# COMPACT_ATOMS: atom_id res chain seq x y z
N MET A 1 21.50 -0.01 -5.87
CA MET A 1 20.63 0.34 -4.74
C MET A 1 19.24 0.00 -5.21
N SER A 2 18.65 -1.06 -4.66
CA SER A 2 17.42 -1.60 -5.23
C SER A 2 16.21 -0.86 -4.67
N ALA A 3 15.22 -0.63 -5.51
CA ALA A 3 13.92 -0.18 -5.06
C ALA A 3 13.15 -1.38 -4.50
N LEU A 4 12.55 -1.18 -3.34
CA LEU A 4 11.80 -2.17 -2.58
C LEU A 4 10.42 -1.59 -2.29
N ILE A 5 9.39 -2.40 -2.47
CA ILE A 5 8.03 -2.05 -2.07
C ILE A 5 7.71 -2.86 -0.83
N LEU A 6 7.59 -2.18 0.31
CA LEU A 6 7.10 -2.77 1.55
C LEU A 6 5.59 -2.56 1.63
N THR A 7 4.83 -3.65 1.52
CA THR A 7 3.38 -3.63 1.63
C THR A 7 2.95 -4.04 3.02
N VAL A 8 2.24 -3.16 3.71
CA VAL A 8 1.57 -3.43 4.98
C VAL A 8 0.11 -3.71 4.69
N SER A 9 -0.43 -4.84 5.16
CA SER A 9 -1.84 -5.17 4.97
C SER A 9 -2.39 -6.00 6.12
N SER A 10 -3.71 -6.04 6.25
CA SER A 10 -4.40 -6.95 7.17
C SER A 10 -5.39 -7.82 6.41
N GLY A 11 -5.60 -9.05 6.88
CA GLY A 11 -6.65 -9.93 6.36
C GLY A 11 -8.07 -9.40 6.62
N VAL A 12 -9.06 -10.22 6.28
CA VAL A 12 -10.47 -9.89 6.58
C VAL A 12 -10.63 -9.75 8.08
N GLY A 13 -11.05 -8.56 8.50
CA GLY A 13 -11.10 -8.20 9.90
C GLY A 13 -11.81 -6.87 10.07
N PRO A 14 -11.93 -6.45 11.33
CA PRO A 14 -12.64 -5.23 11.63
C PRO A 14 -11.80 -3.99 11.39
N ILE A 15 -12.44 -2.82 11.52
CA ILE A 15 -11.79 -1.54 11.30
C ILE A 15 -10.53 -1.35 12.17
N GLU A 16 -10.48 -1.93 13.38
CA GLU A 16 -9.29 -1.83 14.23
C GLU A 16 -8.07 -2.56 13.67
N ALA A 17 -8.26 -3.62 12.87
CA ALA A 17 -7.16 -4.27 12.17
C ALA A 17 -6.60 -3.37 11.06
N ARG A 18 -7.48 -2.66 10.34
CA ARG A 18 -7.09 -1.67 9.32
C ARG A 18 -6.45 -0.41 9.93
N GLN A 19 -6.93 0.04 11.08
CA GLN A 19 -6.28 1.10 11.85
C GLN A 19 -4.88 0.68 12.31
N PHE A 20 -4.69 -0.61 12.61
CA PHE A 20 -3.37 -1.15 12.89
C PHE A 20 -2.47 -1.12 11.64
N VAL A 21 -2.99 -1.38 10.44
CA VAL A 21 -2.22 -1.22 9.18
C VAL A 21 -1.61 0.19 9.08
N ARG A 22 -2.40 1.27 9.28
CA ARG A 22 -1.86 2.64 9.26
C ARG A 22 -0.78 2.85 10.32
N ARG A 23 -1.05 2.46 11.57
CA ARG A 23 -0.10 2.63 12.67
C ARG A 23 1.22 1.87 12.45
N LEU A 24 1.13 0.68 11.85
CA LEU A 24 2.30 -0.12 11.52
C LEU A 24 3.08 0.51 10.36
N ALA A 25 2.40 1.02 9.33
CA ALA A 25 3.04 1.78 8.26
C ALA A 25 3.79 3.02 8.81
N ASP A 26 3.15 3.82 9.67
CA ASP A 26 3.80 4.97 10.33
C ASP A 26 5.07 4.56 11.10
N ALA A 27 5.03 3.40 11.76
CA ALA A 27 6.16 2.88 12.50
C ALA A 27 7.29 2.41 11.58
N LEU A 28 6.95 1.79 10.44
CA LEU A 28 7.92 1.36 9.45
C LEU A 28 8.56 2.54 8.71
N GLU A 29 7.82 3.60 8.38
CA GLU A 29 8.38 4.83 7.80
C GLU A 29 9.52 5.37 8.69
N ARG A 30 9.26 5.51 10.00
CA ARG A 30 10.28 5.95 10.98
C ARG A 30 11.46 4.97 11.10
N GLU A 31 11.18 3.68 11.10
CA GLU A 31 12.21 2.64 11.25
C GLU A 31 13.12 2.56 10.01
N VAL A 32 12.56 2.74 8.81
CA VAL A 32 13.30 2.80 7.53
C VAL A 32 14.27 3.99 7.54
N GLU A 33 13.78 5.17 7.91
CA GLU A 33 14.62 6.37 8.05
C GLU A 33 15.70 6.19 9.12
N ALA A 34 15.35 5.61 10.28
CA ALA A 34 16.30 5.34 11.37
C ALA A 34 17.41 4.35 10.97
N ARG A 35 17.15 3.46 10.01
CA ARG A 35 18.15 2.55 9.42
C ARG A 35 18.99 3.20 8.31
N GLY A 36 18.79 4.49 8.03
CA GLY A 36 19.50 5.21 6.98
C GLY A 36 19.08 4.81 5.56
N LEU A 37 17.91 4.19 5.41
CA LEU A 37 17.33 3.87 4.11
C LEU A 37 16.54 5.07 3.58
N ALA A 38 16.45 5.23 2.27
CA ALA A 38 15.71 6.33 1.66
C ALA A 38 14.26 5.91 1.42
N LEU A 39 13.31 6.59 2.08
CA LEU A 39 11.88 6.49 1.81
C LEU A 39 11.50 7.52 0.74
N GLU A 40 11.10 7.07 -0.46
CA GLU A 40 10.68 7.97 -1.54
C GLU A 40 9.21 8.38 -1.39
N GLY A 41 8.36 7.48 -0.89
CA GLY A 41 6.96 7.80 -0.67
C GLY A 41 6.13 6.63 -0.14
N SER A 42 4.85 6.92 0.12
CA SER A 42 3.86 5.95 0.56
C SER A 42 2.57 6.06 -0.25
N VAL A 43 1.96 4.93 -0.62
CA VAL A 43 0.65 4.86 -1.26
C VAL A 43 -0.34 4.22 -0.30
N VAL A 44 -1.45 4.90 -0.02
CA VAL A 44 -2.49 4.45 0.90
C VAL A 44 -3.70 3.93 0.13
N HIS A 45 -4.09 2.68 0.36
CA HIS A 45 -5.20 2.03 -0.34
C HIS A 45 -6.46 1.97 0.54
N GLY A 46 -7.36 2.93 0.33
CA GLY A 46 -8.62 3.04 1.07
C GLY A 46 -8.66 4.26 2.01
N PRO A 47 -9.49 4.24 3.06
CA PRO A 47 -9.59 5.36 4.00
C PRO A 47 -8.27 5.63 4.73
N THR A 48 -7.90 6.90 4.88
CA THR A 48 -6.62 7.30 5.46
C THR A 48 -6.39 6.78 6.88
N ASP A 49 -7.44 6.73 7.71
CA ASP A 49 -7.37 6.30 9.11
C ASP A 49 -7.47 4.77 9.28
N ALA A 50 -8.04 4.08 8.29
CA ALA A 50 -8.27 2.64 8.32
C ALA A 50 -8.09 2.01 6.92
N PRO A 51 -6.89 2.07 6.34
CA PRO A 51 -6.63 1.59 5.00
C PRO A 51 -6.66 0.06 4.92
N ARG A 52 -6.90 -0.48 3.72
CA ARG A 52 -6.75 -1.92 3.47
C ARG A 52 -5.28 -2.32 3.43
N SER A 53 -4.46 -1.47 2.80
CA SER A 53 -3.02 -1.63 2.71
C SER A 53 -2.32 -0.28 2.58
N VAL A 54 -1.03 -0.27 2.88
CA VAL A 54 -0.11 0.84 2.62
C VAL A 54 1.14 0.27 1.98
N ASP A 55 1.56 0.84 0.85
CA ASP A 55 2.83 0.50 0.20
C ASP A 55 3.85 1.59 0.47
N LEU A 56 5.05 1.21 0.91
CA LEU A 56 6.18 2.11 1.13
C LEU A 56 7.25 1.83 0.09
N LEU A 57 7.65 2.86 -0.66
CA LEU A 57 8.72 2.80 -1.63
C LEU A 57 10.06 3.15 -0.96
N VAL A 58 10.92 2.15 -0.79
CA VAL A 58 12.15 2.23 -0.03
C VAL A 58 13.34 1.89 -0.93
N PHE A 59 14.39 2.70 -0.91
CA PHE A 59 15.64 2.41 -1.59
C PHE A 59 16.68 1.93 -0.60
N GLY A 60 17.27 0.77 -0.90
CA GLY A 60 18.30 0.19 -0.06
C GLY A 60 18.54 -1.29 -0.31
N PRO A 61 19.45 -1.91 0.45
CA PRO A 61 19.66 -3.35 0.38
C PRO A 61 18.47 -4.09 1.02
N ARG A 62 17.94 -5.13 0.36
CA ARG A 62 16.86 -5.96 0.90
C ARG A 62 17.19 -6.52 2.29
N ALA A 63 18.44 -6.88 2.54
CA ALA A 63 18.91 -7.36 3.84
C ALA A 63 18.60 -6.39 5.00
N ALA A 64 18.53 -5.08 4.74
CA ALA A 64 18.22 -4.09 5.77
C ALA A 64 16.74 -4.05 6.17
N VAL A 65 15.83 -4.61 5.36
CA VAL A 65 14.39 -4.67 5.64
C VAL A 65 13.91 -6.09 5.97
N GLU A 66 14.74 -7.11 5.81
CA GLU A 66 14.37 -8.52 6.01
C GLU A 66 13.79 -8.78 7.41
N SER A 67 14.34 -8.13 8.45
CA SER A 67 13.84 -8.25 9.84
C SER A 67 12.52 -7.52 10.10
N LEU A 68 12.03 -6.71 9.16
CA LEU A 68 10.74 -6.01 9.27
C LEU A 68 9.59 -6.83 8.69
N LEU A 69 9.90 -7.87 7.93
CA LEU A 69 8.92 -8.68 7.21
C LEU A 69 8.21 -9.65 8.14
N GLY A 70 6.99 -10.03 7.75
CA GLY A 70 6.19 -11.02 8.45
C GLY A 70 4.98 -10.41 9.18
N THR A 71 4.40 -11.20 10.09
CA THR A 71 3.15 -10.85 10.76
C THR A 71 3.41 -10.14 12.08
N HIS A 72 2.92 -8.91 12.19
CA HIS A 72 2.95 -8.09 13.39
C HIS A 72 1.63 -8.21 14.16
N THR A 73 1.69 -8.06 15.48
CA THR A 73 0.53 -8.19 16.37
C THR A 73 0.35 -6.94 17.23
N LEU A 74 -0.84 -6.34 17.17
CA LEU A 74 -1.26 -5.28 18.10
C LEU A 74 -2.12 -5.85 19.20
N VAL A 75 -1.66 -5.71 20.45
CA VAL A 75 -2.40 -6.13 21.64
C VAL A 75 -2.86 -4.89 22.41
N GLN A 76 -4.16 -4.59 22.39
CA GLN A 76 -4.71 -3.40 23.07
C GLN A 76 -6.09 -3.67 23.66
N ARG A 77 -6.50 -2.90 24.68
CA ARG A 77 -7.88 -2.92 25.18
C ARG A 77 -8.78 -2.18 24.17
N SER A 78 -9.87 -2.80 23.73
CA SER A 78 -10.83 -2.12 22.84
C SER A 78 -11.87 -1.36 23.66
N ALA A 79 -12.03 -0.07 23.39
CA ALA A 79 -13.11 0.74 23.96
C ALA A 79 -14.43 0.58 23.18
N ARG A 80 -14.37 0.16 21.90
CA ARG A 80 -15.54 0.11 20.99
C ARG A 80 -16.34 -1.17 21.07
N ARG A 81 -15.76 -2.29 21.50
CA ARG A 81 -16.48 -3.57 21.60
C ARG A 81 -16.80 -3.95 23.03
N GLY A 82 -17.91 -3.46 23.56
CA GLY A 82 -18.78 -4.03 24.62
C GLY A 82 -18.17 -4.47 25.98
N LYS A 83 -17.02 -5.14 25.99
CA LYS A 83 -16.21 -5.49 27.15
C LYS A 83 -14.81 -4.91 26.95
N ARG A 84 -14.25 -4.26 27.98
CA ARG A 84 -12.89 -3.70 28.02
C ARG A 84 -11.79 -4.77 27.99
N ASP A 85 -12.03 -5.86 27.27
CA ASP A 85 -11.15 -7.00 27.17
C ASP A 85 -10.00 -6.67 26.23
N ARG A 86 -8.84 -7.23 26.56
CA ARG A 86 -7.65 -7.17 25.70
C ARG A 86 -7.96 -7.89 24.38
N LYS A 87 -7.85 -7.17 23.26
CA LYS A 87 -7.99 -7.70 21.91
C LYS A 87 -6.63 -7.79 21.22
N ARG A 88 -6.55 -8.65 20.21
CA ARG A 88 -5.36 -8.86 19.38
C ARG A 88 -5.74 -8.64 17.92
N TRP A 89 -4.95 -7.86 17.20
CA TRP A 89 -5.09 -7.61 15.77
C TRP A 89 -3.77 -7.94 15.07
N PHE A 90 -3.85 -8.34 13.81
CA PHE A 90 -2.69 -8.78 13.04
C PHE A 90 -2.60 -7.98 11.73
N ALA A 91 -1.39 -7.64 11.33
CA ALA A 91 -1.07 -7.05 10.04
C ALA A 91 0.25 -7.67 9.54
N GLY A 92 0.32 -7.97 8.25
CA GLY A 92 1.50 -8.51 7.58
C GLY A 92 2.29 -7.41 6.88
N VAL A 93 3.60 -7.57 6.86
CA VAL A 93 4.55 -6.76 6.08
C VAL A 93 5.24 -7.68 5.09
N THR A 94 5.12 -7.37 3.80
CA THR A 94 5.74 -8.13 2.71
C THR A 94 6.63 -7.21 1.89
N CYS A 95 7.68 -7.76 1.28
CA CYS A 95 8.59 -7.00 0.43
C CYS A 95 8.63 -7.58 -0.98
N ALA A 96 8.22 -6.79 -1.96
CA ALA A 96 8.52 -7.02 -3.36
C ALA A 96 9.78 -6.24 -3.74
N ALA A 97 10.72 -6.86 -4.44
CA ALA A 97 11.80 -6.12 -5.10
C ALA A 97 11.23 -5.52 -6.39
N SER A 98 11.50 -4.23 -6.67
CA SER A 98 11.27 -3.71 -8.01
C SER A 98 12.25 -4.41 -8.95
N VAL A 99 11.75 -4.98 -10.04
CA VAL A 99 12.63 -5.50 -11.09
C VAL A 99 13.37 -4.30 -11.68
N GLU A 100 14.69 -4.26 -11.52
CA GLU A 100 15.55 -3.16 -12.01
C GLU A 100 15.55 -3.07 -13.55
N GLU A 101 15.05 -4.10 -14.23
CA GLU A 101 14.82 -4.16 -15.68
C GLU A 101 13.35 -4.48 -15.95
N ALA A 102 12.55 -3.47 -16.30
CA ALA A 102 11.28 -3.75 -16.95
C ALA A 102 11.59 -4.46 -18.27
N GLU A 103 11.05 -5.67 -18.46
CA GLU A 103 11.03 -6.28 -19.80
C GLU A 103 10.41 -5.26 -20.76
N ARG A 104 11.04 -5.06 -21.92
CA ARG A 104 10.43 -4.23 -22.97
C ARG A 104 9.15 -4.93 -23.38
N ILE A 105 8.02 -4.36 -22.96
CA ILE A 105 6.71 -4.82 -23.38
C ILE A 105 6.62 -4.60 -24.90
N ASP A 106 6.36 -5.67 -25.65
CA ASP A 106 6.07 -5.55 -27.07
C ASP A 106 4.71 -4.82 -27.22
N PRO A 107 4.64 -3.68 -27.93
CA PRO A 107 3.39 -2.96 -28.14
C PRO A 107 2.30 -3.81 -28.80
N THR A 108 2.65 -4.91 -29.49
CA THR A 108 1.69 -5.84 -30.09
C THR A 108 0.99 -6.74 -29.08
N GLU A 109 1.54 -6.89 -27.87
CA GLU A 109 0.92 -7.63 -26.76
C GLU A 109 0.02 -6.75 -25.89
N VAL A 110 0.04 -5.42 -26.09
CA VAL A 110 -0.78 -4.46 -25.35
C VAL A 110 -1.94 -3.98 -26.22
N ARG A 111 -3.16 -4.25 -25.76
CA ARG A 111 -4.36 -3.69 -26.37
C ARG A 111 -4.76 -2.40 -25.66
N PHE A 112 -4.60 -1.28 -26.35
CA PHE A 112 -5.13 0.02 -25.92
C PHE A 112 -6.58 0.14 -26.39
N GLU A 113 -7.51 0.36 -25.48
CA GLU A 113 -8.91 0.66 -25.79
C GLU A 113 -9.23 2.09 -25.34
N THR A 114 -9.71 2.91 -26.26
CA THR A 114 -10.16 4.27 -25.95
C THR A 114 -11.62 4.22 -25.52
N CYS A 115 -11.93 4.76 -24.34
CA CYS A 115 -13.29 4.79 -23.80
C CYS A 115 -13.88 6.19 -23.96
N ARG A 116 -15.08 6.31 -24.56
CA ARG A 116 -15.80 7.58 -24.57
C ARG A 116 -16.37 7.86 -23.19
N ALA A 117 -16.06 9.03 -22.62
CA ALA A 117 -16.70 9.48 -21.38
C ALA A 117 -18.21 9.59 -21.61
N GLY A 118 -18.98 8.69 -20.99
CA GLY A 118 -20.44 8.66 -21.06
C GLY A 118 -21.08 9.79 -20.25
N GLY A 119 -20.87 11.04 -20.66
CA GLY A 119 -21.56 12.22 -20.14
C GLY A 119 -22.78 12.56 -21.01
N ALA A 120 -23.85 13.07 -20.40
CA ALA A 120 -25.05 13.49 -21.12
C ALA A 120 -24.70 14.54 -22.19
N GLY A 121 -25.08 14.23 -23.43
CA GLY A 121 -24.60 14.90 -24.63
C GLY A 121 -24.99 16.37 -24.77
N GLY A 122 -24.03 17.16 -25.26
CA GLY A 122 -24.24 18.46 -25.88
C GLY A 122 -23.42 18.54 -27.17
N GLN A 123 -23.90 19.30 -28.16
CA GLN A 123 -23.22 19.54 -29.44
C GLN A 123 -21.97 20.41 -29.24
N HIS A 124 -20.98 19.90 -28.50
CA HIS A 124 -19.61 20.42 -28.39
C HIS A 124 -18.64 19.39 -27.79
N VAL A 125 -19.09 18.14 -27.54
CA VAL A 125 -18.34 17.07 -26.84
C VAL A 125 -17.80 15.99 -27.80
N ASN A 126 -17.91 16.17 -29.12
CA ASN A 126 -17.52 15.15 -30.11
C ASN A 126 -16.26 15.48 -30.92
N LYS A 127 -15.27 16.18 -30.35
CA LYS A 127 -14.05 16.52 -31.12
C LYS A 127 -12.71 16.15 -30.48
N THR A 128 -12.69 15.43 -29.36
CA THR A 128 -11.42 14.96 -28.80
C THR A 128 -11.61 13.63 -28.12
N GLU A 129 -10.98 12.60 -28.69
CA GLU A 129 -10.82 11.29 -28.06
C GLU A 129 -9.63 11.41 -27.11
N SER A 130 -9.91 11.81 -25.88
CA SER A 130 -8.89 12.12 -24.85
C SER A 130 -8.76 11.05 -23.77
N ALA A 131 -9.15 9.80 -24.07
CA ALA A 131 -9.06 8.67 -23.15
C ALA A 131 -8.43 7.49 -23.87
#